data_AF-A0A6N0LCP5-F1
#
_entry.id   AF-A0A6N0LCP5-F1
#
_cell.length_a   1.000
_cell.length_b   1.000
_cell.length_c   1.000
_cell.angle_alpha   90.00
_cell.angle_beta   90.00
_cell.angle_gamma   90.00
#
_symmetry.space_group_name_H-M   'P 1'
#
loop_
_entity.id
_entity.type
_entity.pdbx_description
1 polymer ?
#
loop_
_entity_poly.entity_id
_entity_poly.type
_entity_poly.pdbx_seq_one_letter_code
_entity_poly.pdbx_strand_id
1 'polypeptide(L)'
;MKERQIKKNNRTAMRLLMQLDPGHYEGRFFGYEDGVWEFWWQCGGLEPEWDCKPAFDELHSYIFDVYADGDAEFVDGSYSWVWRNKPDLSTAKKVFDLAKQLIEQSAGGGV
;
A
#
# COMPACT_ATOMS: atom_id res chain seq x y z
N MET A 1 12.35 9.52 10.79
CA MET A 1 11.28 10.48 10.45
C MET A 1 10.70 11.04 11.75
N LYS A 2 10.30 12.32 11.83
CA LYS A 2 9.73 12.88 13.09
C LYS A 2 8.31 12.35 13.32
N GLU A 3 7.91 12.16 14.59
CA GLU A 3 6.60 11.61 14.97
C GLU A 3 5.42 12.34 14.30
N ARG A 4 5.39 13.67 14.32
CA ARG A 4 4.37 14.48 13.62
C ARG A 4 4.23 14.11 12.13
N GLN A 5 5.34 13.79 11.46
CA GLN A 5 5.33 13.42 10.06
C GLN A 5 4.78 12.01 9.85
N ILE A 6 5.06 11.07 10.76
CA ILE A 6 4.50 9.72 10.74
C ILE A 6 2.97 9.79 10.86
N LYS A 7 2.45 10.57 11.82
CA LYS A 7 1.00 10.76 12.00
C LYS A 7 0.33 11.37 10.77
N LYS A 8 0.97 12.40 10.18
CA LYS A 8 0.49 13.05 8.95
C LYS A 8 0.49 12.09 7.76
N ASN A 9 1.55 11.30 7.60
CA ASN A 9 1.67 10.35 6.50
C ASN A 9 0.59 9.28 6.57
N ASN A 10 0.39 8.66 7.73
CA ASN A 10 -0.64 7.62 7.90
C ASN A 10 -2.06 8.15 7.67
N ARG A 11 -2.38 9.33 8.20
CA ARG A 11 -3.69 9.97 7.92
C ARG A 11 -3.90 10.24 6.42
N THR A 12 -2.82 10.62 5.72
CA THR A 12 -2.87 10.86 4.28
C THR A 12 -3.03 9.55 3.51
N ALA A 13 -2.29 8.52 3.92
CA ALA A 13 -2.33 7.20 3.31
C ALA A 13 -3.71 6.54 3.42
N MET A 14 -4.32 6.55 4.61
CA MET A 14 -5.70 6.10 4.82
C MET A 14 -6.67 6.70 3.80
N ARG A 15 -6.62 8.03 3.61
CA ARG A 15 -7.51 8.72 2.65
C ARG A 15 -7.26 8.32 1.20
N LEU A 16 -6.01 8.01 0.84
CA LEU A 16 -5.65 7.60 -0.51
C LEU A 16 -6.06 6.15 -0.76
N LEU A 17 -5.86 5.26 0.21
CA LEU A 17 -6.33 3.87 0.15
C LEU A 17 -7.84 3.80 -0.07
N MET A 18 -8.62 4.56 0.70
CA MET A 18 -10.08 4.66 0.55
C MET A 18 -10.53 5.19 -0.83
N GLN A 19 -9.67 5.89 -1.57
CA GLN A 19 -9.96 6.37 -2.93
C GLN A 19 -9.48 5.40 -4.01
N LEU A 20 -8.36 4.71 -3.77
CA LEU A 20 -7.76 3.74 -4.68
C LEU A 20 -8.61 2.49 -4.84
N ASP A 21 -9.09 1.95 -3.72
CA ASP A 21 -9.98 0.80 -3.69
C ASP A 21 -11.02 0.98 -2.58
N PRO A 22 -12.12 1.71 -2.85
CA PRO A 22 -13.16 1.98 -1.86
C PRO A 22 -13.94 0.72 -1.43
N GLY A 23 -13.87 -0.37 -2.20
CA GLY A 23 -14.51 -1.64 -1.85
C GLY A 23 -13.72 -2.44 -0.82
N HIS A 24 -12.39 -2.36 -0.90
CA HIS A 24 -11.50 -3.02 0.06
C HIS A 24 -11.18 -2.13 1.27
N TYR A 25 -10.90 -0.84 1.05
CA TYR A 25 -10.51 0.10 2.10
C TYR A 25 -11.68 0.98 2.55
N GLU A 26 -12.62 0.39 3.28
CA GLU A 26 -13.67 1.16 3.94
C GLU A 26 -13.19 1.82 5.24
N GLY A 27 -13.75 2.98 5.60
CA GLY A 27 -13.37 3.71 6.81
C GLY A 27 -13.52 2.92 8.11
N ARG A 28 -14.41 1.91 8.14
CA ARG A 28 -14.59 1.02 9.30
C ARG A 28 -13.41 0.07 9.55
N PHE A 29 -12.55 -0.14 8.54
CA PHE A 29 -11.35 -0.97 8.65
C PHE A 29 -10.14 -0.17 9.11
N PHE A 30 -10.30 1.12 9.44
CA PHE A 30 -9.22 1.93 9.96
C PHE A 30 -9.41 2.26 11.44
N GLY A 31 -8.44 1.87 12.26
CA GLY A 31 -8.32 2.19 13.67
C GLY A 31 -7.30 3.30 13.92
N TYR A 32 -7.43 4.04 15.02
CA TYR A 32 -6.43 5.02 15.45
C TYR A 32 -5.76 4.55 16.74
N GLU A 33 -4.57 3.97 16.62
CA GLU A 33 -3.81 3.38 17.72
C GLU A 33 -2.41 4.00 17.80
N ASP A 34 -1.93 4.25 19.02
CA ASP A 34 -0.64 4.88 19.31
C ASP A 34 -0.33 6.14 18.48
N GLY A 35 -1.39 6.86 18.13
CA GLY A 35 -1.32 8.10 17.37
C GLY A 35 -1.18 7.93 15.86
N VAL A 36 -1.32 6.72 15.34
CA VAL A 36 -1.22 6.35 13.92
C VAL A 36 -2.55 5.77 13.43
N TRP A 37 -2.88 6.00 12.15
CA TRP A 37 -4.01 5.32 11.51
C TRP A 37 -3.53 3.98 10.98
N GLU A 38 -4.19 2.90 11.39
CA GLU A 38 -3.85 1.54 11.02
C GLU A 38 -4.99 0.91 10.23
N PHE A 39 -4.65 0.14 9.21
CA PHE A 39 -5.60 -0.70 8.50
C PHE A 39 -5.69 -2.04 9.21
N TRP A 40 -6.92 -2.49 9.46
CA TRP A 40 -7.25 -3.75 10.12
C TRP A 40 -7.92 -4.68 9.12
N TRP A 41 -7.43 -5.91 9.04
CA TRP A 41 -8.05 -6.94 8.21
C TRP A 41 -8.21 -8.22 9.01
N GLN A 42 -9.25 -8.97 8.66
CA GLN A 42 -9.42 -10.31 9.18
C GLN A 42 -8.41 -11.22 8.49
N CYS A 43 -7.56 -11.86 9.27
CA CYS A 43 -6.67 -12.93 8.84
C CYS A 43 -7.11 -14.24 9.52
N GLY A 44 -6.54 -15.36 9.11
CA GLY A 44 -6.93 -16.67 9.64
C GLY A 44 -7.83 -17.48 8.71
N GLY A 45 -7.60 -18.78 8.69
CA GLY A 45 -8.31 -19.72 7.83
C GLY A 45 -9.48 -20.41 8.52
N LEU A 46 -9.22 -21.00 9.70
CA LEU A 46 -10.21 -21.80 10.45
C LEU A 46 -10.86 -21.02 11.61
N GLU A 47 -10.12 -20.11 12.24
CA GLU A 47 -10.62 -19.22 13.29
C GLU A 47 -10.46 -17.76 12.88
N PRO A 48 -11.40 -16.86 13.23
CA PRO A 48 -11.25 -15.43 12.99
C PRO A 48 -10.09 -14.84 13.78
N GLU A 49 -9.06 -14.40 13.07
CA GLU A 49 -7.96 -13.60 13.61
C GLU A 49 -8.02 -12.20 12.98
N TRP A 50 -7.44 -11.21 13.65
CA TRP A 50 -7.35 -9.85 13.14
C TRP A 50 -5.91 -9.40 13.22
N ASP A 51 -5.44 -8.79 12.14
CA ASP A 51 -4.12 -8.20 12.05
C ASP A 51 -4.25 -6.75 11.61
N CYS A 52 -3.22 -5.97 11.89
CA CYS A 52 -3.19 -4.56 11.58
C CYS A 52 -1.79 -4.11 11.15
N LYS A 53 -1.76 -3.04 10.35
CA LYS A 53 -0.52 -2.34 10.03
C LYS A 53 -0.77 -0.86 9.78
N PRO A 54 0.24 0.00 9.95
CA PRO A 54 0.14 1.41 9.65
C PRO A 54 -0.37 1.64 8.23
N ALA A 55 -1.34 2.54 8.06
CA ALA A 55 -1.96 2.82 6.76
C ALA A 55 -0.94 3.27 5.70
N PHE A 56 0.16 3.90 6.12
CA PHE A 56 1.25 4.27 5.21
C PHE A 56 2.02 3.05 4.69
N ASP A 57 2.23 2.05 5.53
CA ASP A 57 2.89 0.80 5.13
C ASP A 57 1.95 -0.02 4.24
N GLU A 58 0.64 0.01 4.52
CA GLU A 58 -0.35 -0.59 3.62
C GLU A 58 -0.37 0.09 2.25
N LEU A 59 -0.39 1.43 2.21
CA LEU A 59 -0.29 2.14 0.93
C LEU A 59 1.01 1.80 0.20
N HIS A 60 2.12 1.62 0.91
CA HIS A 60 3.38 1.20 0.30
C HIS A 60 3.25 -0.17 -0.35
N SER A 61 2.70 -1.17 0.37
CA SER A 61 2.41 -2.50 -0.16
C SER A 61 1.50 -2.45 -1.38
N TYR A 62 0.36 -1.74 -1.29
CA TYR A 62 -0.58 -1.60 -2.39
C TYR A 62 0.08 -1.03 -3.66
N ILE A 63 0.84 0.07 -3.52
CA ILE A 63 1.53 0.69 -4.67
C ILE A 63 2.61 -0.25 -5.22
N PHE A 64 3.31 -0.96 -4.34
CA PHE A 64 4.28 -1.96 -4.78
C PHE A 64 3.60 -3.05 -5.60
N ASP A 65 2.53 -3.66 -5.11
CA ASP A 65 1.84 -4.77 -5.78
C ASP A 65 1.20 -4.36 -7.11
N VAL A 66 0.73 -3.11 -7.22
CA VAL A 66 0.15 -2.60 -8.47
C VAL A 66 1.20 -2.34 -9.56
N TYR A 67 2.39 -1.85 -9.18
CA TYR A 67 3.40 -1.43 -10.17
C TYR A 67 4.56 -2.41 -10.34
N ALA A 68 4.85 -3.23 -9.34
CA ALA A 68 5.95 -4.16 -9.40
C ALA A 68 5.62 -5.29 -10.38
N ASP A 69 6.56 -5.56 -11.27
CA ASP A 69 6.49 -6.66 -12.22
C ASP A 69 7.81 -7.41 -12.16
N GLY A 70 7.73 -8.71 -11.95
CA GLY A 70 8.89 -9.59 -11.87
C GLY A 70 8.47 -11.04 -11.92
N ASP A 71 9.46 -11.91 -12.09
CA ASP A 71 9.24 -13.35 -12.05
C ASP A 71 10.48 -14.06 -11.50
N ALA A 72 10.30 -15.30 -11.06
CA ALA A 72 11.40 -16.17 -10.70
C ALA A 72 12.04 -16.71 -11.99
N GLU A 73 13.28 -16.30 -12.24
CA GLU A 73 14.06 -16.77 -13.38
C GLU A 73 15.22 -17.64 -12.89
N PHE A 74 15.56 -18.68 -13.66
CA PHE A 74 16.71 -19.52 -13.37
C PHE A 74 17.97 -18.86 -13.93
N VAL A 75 18.80 -18.31 -13.05
CA VAL A 75 20.01 -17.55 -13.39
C VAL A 75 21.21 -18.17 -12.66
N ASP A 76 22.27 -18.46 -13.41
CA ASP A 76 23.54 -18.97 -12.88
C ASP A 76 23.42 -20.19 -11.94
N GLY A 77 22.50 -21.11 -12.25
CA GLY A 77 22.32 -22.34 -11.49
C GLY A 77 21.39 -22.24 -10.28
N SER A 78 20.68 -21.11 -10.10
CA SER A 78 19.71 -20.91 -9.02
C SER A 78 18.49 -20.09 -9.48
N TYR A 79 17.34 -20.30 -8.83
CA TYR A 79 16.19 -19.43 -9.05
C TYR A 79 16.40 -18.10 -8.32
N SER A 80 16.34 -17.00 -9.06
CA SER A 80 16.41 -15.64 -8.56
C SER A 80 15.20 -14.85 -9.03
N TRP A 81 14.68 -13.98 -8.17
CA TRP A 81 13.60 -13.08 -8.57
C TRP A 81 14.16 -11.92 -9.39
N VAL A 82 13.69 -11.77 -10.63
CA VAL A 82 14.12 -10.73 -11.56
C VAL A 82 12.98 -9.73 -11.71
N TRP A 83 13.26 -8.47 -11.35
CA TRP A 83 12.29 -7.37 -11.49
C TRP A 83 12.40 -6.76 -12.89
N ARG A 84 11.33 -6.82 -13.68
CA ARG A 84 11.19 -6.05 -14.93
C ARG A 84 10.81 -4.61 -14.64
N ASN A 85 9.94 -4.41 -13.66
CA ASN A 85 9.62 -3.09 -13.11
C ASN A 85 9.64 -3.13 -11.58
N LYS A 86 10.22 -2.10 -10.98
CA LYS A 86 10.22 -1.91 -9.52
C LYS A 86 9.96 -0.44 -9.22
N PRO A 87 8.78 -0.08 -8.66
CA PRO A 87 8.48 1.31 -8.39
C PRO A 87 9.45 1.87 -7.34
N ASP A 88 9.84 3.14 -7.53
CA ASP A 88 10.67 3.84 -6.56
C ASP A 88 9.82 4.37 -5.40
N LEU A 89 9.83 3.62 -4.31
CA LEU A 89 9.10 3.95 -3.09
C LEU A 89 10.01 4.46 -1.96
N SER A 90 11.18 5.01 -2.31
CA SER A 90 12.20 5.45 -1.34
C SER A 90 11.78 6.63 -0.45
N THR A 91 10.71 7.35 -0.79
CA THR A 91 10.22 8.48 0.00
C THR A 91 8.70 8.51 0.04
N ALA A 92 8.14 9.05 1.13
CA ALA A 92 6.69 9.23 1.26
C ALA A 92 6.09 10.10 0.13
N LYS A 93 6.84 11.08 -0.38
CA LYS A 93 6.38 11.89 -1.51
C LYS A 93 6.15 11.02 -2.74
N LYS A 94 7.11 10.15 -3.09
CA LYS A 94 7.01 9.26 -4.25
C LYS A 94 5.83 8.30 -4.12
N VAL A 95 5.64 7.71 -2.93
CA VAL A 95 4.47 6.85 -2.63
C VAL A 95 3.16 7.61 -2.87
N PHE A 96 3.04 8.84 -2.35
CA PHE A 96 1.82 9.64 -2.52
C PHE A 96 1.59 10.15 -3.93
N ASP A 97 2.66 10.48 -4.67
CA ASP A 97 2.55 10.90 -6.06
C ASP A 97 2.03 9.74 -6.93
N LEU A 98 2.59 8.54 -6.77
CA LEU A 98 2.13 7.33 -7.48
C LEU A 98 0.67 6.98 -7.13
N ALA A 99 0.31 7.05 -5.84
CA ALA A 99 -1.07 6.82 -5.41
C ALA A 99 -2.06 7.79 -6.07
N LYS A 100 -1.70 9.07 -6.20
CA LYS A 100 -2.55 10.04 -6.89
C LYS A 100 -2.62 9.79 -8.40
N GLN A 101 -1.52 9.41 -9.02
CA GLN A 101 -1.50 9.04 -10.44
C GLN A 101 -2.45 7.88 -10.73
N LEU A 102 -2.49 6.85 -9.87
CA LEU A 102 -3.45 5.76 -10.00
C LEU A 102 -4.90 6.22 -9.87
N ILE A 103 -5.21 7.11 -8.91
CA ILE A 103 -6.55 7.69 -8.75
C ILE A 103 -6.95 8.52 -9.99
N GLU A 104 -6.02 9.30 -10.53
CA GLU A 104 -6.24 10.08 -11.75
C GLU A 104 -6.47 9.18 -12.97
N GLN A 105 -5.70 8.08 -13.08
CA GLN A 105 -5.87 7.09 -14.15
C GLN A 105 -7.22 6.37 -14.07
N SER A 106 -7.69 6.03 -12.86
CA SER A 106 -8.99 5.37 -12.67
C SER A 106 -10.18 6.32 -12.89
N ALA A 107 -10.04 7.60 -12.51
CA ALA A 107 -11.07 8.62 -12.74
C ALA A 107 -11.10 9.17 -14.17
N GLY A 108 -9.97 9.11 -14.88
CA GLY A 108 -9.77 9.70 -16.21
C GLY A 108 -10.15 8.82 -17.40
N GLY A 109 -10.48 7.54 -17.19
CA GLY A 109 -11.14 6.66 -18.17
C GLY A 109 -10.63 6.71 -19.60
N GLY A 110 -9.62 5.88 -19.92
CA GLY A 110 -9.45 5.23 -21.23
C GLY A 110 -9.20 6.12 -22.46
N VAL A 111 -7.97 6.07 -22.95
CA VAL A 111 -7.68 5.88 -24.39
C VAL A 111 -6.59 4.83 -24.51
#